data_AF-A0A933FKD7-F1
#
_entry.id   AF-A0A933FKD7-F1
#
_cell.length_a   1.000
_cell.length_b   1.000
_cell.length_c   1.000
_cell.angle_alpha   90.00
_cell.angle_beta   90.00
_cell.angle_gamma   90.00
#
_symmetry.space_group_name_H-M   'P 1'
#
loop_
_entity.id
_entity.type
_entity.pdbx_description
1 polymer ?
#
loop_
_entity_poly.entity_id
_entity_poly.type
_entity_poly.pdbx_seq_one_letter_code
_entity_poly.pdbx_strand_id
1 'polypeptide(L)'
;ALTYELKGDKLYVYLSPKAGFWNEKDVRTSSSGYRFDLIICIGSPDYESCAHLYSENPDFFFRTPVINIDHTPENEHYGQINAVDMTASACGEVCHDLIESIEPGLIDEEVATAFLTGMIAKTKSFKTHNVTPKTLQTASKLMARGAKREDIVSRLYRTRSVPTLRLWGRALARLKADEGAKLVWTLLSRQDFMHAGAQEADLPDVIDELIASSPDARVVVLLYENTEGNICAIIRAERPIDVIDLCKGWNAAGTREEVRLCILKKNIVQVETELVSQIRKRLTT
;
A
#
# COMPACT_ATOMS: atom_id res chain seq x y z
N ALA A 1 -44.62 -11.63 9.66
CA ALA A 1 -44.24 -12.56 8.57
C ALA A 1 -43.78 -11.75 7.37
N LEU A 2 -42.78 -12.23 6.64
CA LEU A 2 -42.33 -11.65 5.37
C LEU A 2 -42.56 -12.69 4.30
N THR A 3 -43.35 -12.36 3.28
CA THR A 3 -43.49 -13.16 2.07
C THR A 3 -43.34 -12.26 0.85
N TYR A 4 -43.01 -12.84 -0.30
CA TYR A 4 -42.93 -12.08 -1.54
C TYR A 4 -43.44 -12.91 -2.71
N GLU A 5 -43.87 -12.22 -3.75
CA GLU A 5 -44.35 -12.81 -4.99
C GLU A 5 -43.83 -11.98 -6.18
N LEU A 6 -43.40 -12.65 -7.25
CA LEU A 6 -43.03 -12.02 -8.51
C LEU A 6 -44.22 -12.13 -9.47
N LYS A 7 -44.75 -11.00 -9.94
CA LYS A 7 -45.77 -10.96 -11.00
C LYS A 7 -45.28 -10.07 -12.13
N GLY A 8 -44.98 -10.69 -13.28
CA GLY A 8 -44.35 -10.01 -14.40
C GLY A 8 -42.95 -9.51 -14.02
N ASP A 9 -42.70 -8.23 -14.27
CA ASP A 9 -41.47 -7.51 -13.95
C ASP A 9 -41.47 -6.86 -12.55
N LYS A 10 -42.50 -7.12 -11.73
CA LYS A 10 -42.68 -6.48 -10.42
C LYS A 10 -42.54 -7.47 -9.28
N LEU A 11 -41.76 -7.06 -8.27
CA LEU A 11 -41.66 -7.72 -6.97
C LEU A 11 -42.71 -7.15 -6.01
N TYR A 12 -43.57 -8.01 -5.50
CA TYR A 12 -44.54 -7.70 -4.45
C TYR A 12 -44.02 -8.25 -3.13
N VAL A 13 -43.75 -7.38 -2.16
CA VAL A 13 -43.32 -7.77 -0.81
C VAL A 13 -44.48 -7.56 0.16
N TYR A 14 -44.87 -8.61 0.87
CA TYR A 14 -45.92 -8.60 1.87
C TYR A 14 -45.29 -8.69 3.25
N LEU A 15 -45.49 -7.64 4.06
CA LEU A 15 -45.03 -7.58 5.42
C LEU A 15 -46.24 -7.60 6.36
N SER A 16 -46.27 -8.55 7.28
CA SER A 16 -47.29 -8.64 8.32
C SER A 16 -46.66 -8.48 9.70
N PRO A 17 -47.15 -7.57 10.56
CA PRO A 17 -46.66 -7.45 11.93
C PRO A 17 -46.94 -8.73 12.73
N LYS A 18 -46.12 -9.00 13.76
CA LYS A 18 -46.36 -10.14 14.67
C LYS A 18 -47.59 -9.93 15.57
N ALA A 19 -47.96 -8.68 15.84
CA ALA A 19 -49.17 -8.28 16.57
C ALA A 19 -49.60 -6.87 16.15
N GLY A 20 -50.90 -6.59 16.14
CA GLY A 20 -51.46 -5.28 15.79
C GLY A 20 -51.46 -4.99 14.28
N PHE A 21 -51.52 -3.71 13.93
CA PHE A 21 -51.55 -3.21 12.55
C PHE A 21 -50.55 -2.07 12.39
N TRP A 22 -49.91 -2.00 11.22
CA TRP A 22 -49.14 -0.82 10.81
C TRP A 22 -50.02 0.14 10.03
N ASN A 23 -49.70 1.43 10.11
CA ASN A 23 -50.24 2.48 9.25
C ASN A 23 -49.13 3.04 8.34
N GLU A 24 -49.50 3.92 7.41
CA GLU A 24 -48.56 4.50 6.43
C GLU A 24 -47.40 5.27 7.07
N LYS A 25 -47.56 5.81 8.29
CA LYS A 25 -46.49 6.53 8.99
C LYS A 25 -45.46 5.59 9.62
N ASP A 26 -45.81 4.33 9.84
CA ASP A 26 -44.93 3.31 10.42
C ASP A 26 -43.99 2.69 9.38
N VAL A 27 -44.24 2.92 8.08
CA VAL A 27 -43.51 2.32 6.96
C VAL A 27 -42.93 3.42 6.08
N ARG A 28 -41.60 3.49 6.01
CA ARG A 28 -40.88 4.36 5.08
C ARG A 28 -40.19 3.53 4.02
N THR A 29 -40.39 3.89 2.75
CA THR A 29 -39.63 3.33 1.63
C THR A 29 -38.58 4.33 1.17
N SER A 30 -37.37 3.86 0.89
CA SER A 30 -36.32 4.65 0.24
C SER A 30 -35.62 3.77 -0.77
N SER A 31 -35.51 4.25 -2.00
CA SER A 31 -34.67 3.64 -3.03
C SER A 31 -33.31 4.33 -2.99
N SER A 32 -32.29 3.71 -2.38
CA SER A 32 -30.91 4.06 -2.67
C SER A 32 -30.47 3.30 -3.92
N GLY A 33 -29.75 3.96 -4.83
CA GLY A 33 -29.10 3.28 -5.96
C GLY A 33 -27.97 2.35 -5.51
N TYR A 34 -27.62 2.38 -4.22
CA TYR A 34 -26.49 1.68 -3.63
C TYR A 34 -26.94 0.86 -2.42
N ARG A 35 -26.43 -0.36 -2.31
CA ARG A 35 -26.80 -1.34 -1.28
C ARG A 35 -26.33 -0.96 0.13
N PHE A 36 -25.35 -0.07 0.24
CA PHE A 36 -24.68 0.29 1.49
C PHE A 36 -25.11 1.67 1.96
N ASP A 37 -25.18 1.83 3.28
CA ASP A 37 -25.58 3.05 3.99
C ASP A 37 -24.41 3.76 4.69
N LEU A 38 -23.21 3.16 4.67
CA LEU A 38 -21.98 3.69 5.24
C LEU A 38 -20.76 3.25 4.42
N ILE A 39 -19.80 4.16 4.26
CA ILE A 39 -18.47 3.89 3.70
C ILE A 39 -17.44 4.04 4.83
N ILE A 40 -16.54 3.07 4.96
CA ILE A 40 -15.39 3.15 5.87
C ILE A 40 -14.12 3.09 5.04
N CYS A 41 -13.44 4.22 4.92
CA CYS A 41 -12.14 4.33 4.28
C CYS A 41 -11.04 4.16 5.32
N ILE A 42 -10.08 3.27 5.06
CA ILE A 42 -8.96 2.99 5.98
C ILE A 42 -7.65 3.21 5.22
N GLY A 43 -6.78 4.10 5.73
CA GLY A 43 -5.46 4.37 5.15
C GLY A 43 -5.51 5.06 3.79
N SER A 44 -6.53 5.89 3.56
CA SER A 44 -6.71 6.67 2.33
C SER A 44 -6.71 8.16 2.71
N PRO A 45 -5.67 8.94 2.34
CA PRO A 45 -5.55 10.35 2.73
C PRO A 45 -6.58 11.26 2.05
N ASP A 46 -7.03 10.90 0.85
CA ASP A 46 -7.99 11.64 0.03
C ASP A 46 -8.95 10.67 -0.68
N TYR A 47 -9.93 11.20 -1.44
CA TYR A 47 -10.86 10.36 -2.21
C TYR A 47 -10.18 9.72 -3.42
N GLU A 48 -9.22 10.40 -4.03
CA GLU A 48 -8.44 9.95 -5.17
C GLU A 48 -7.66 8.67 -4.85
N SER A 49 -7.20 8.53 -3.61
CA SER A 49 -6.52 7.34 -3.08
C SER A 49 -7.43 6.10 -3.00
N CYS A 50 -8.76 6.28 -3.04
CA CYS A 50 -9.71 5.17 -3.22
C CYS A 50 -9.78 4.67 -4.69
N ALA A 51 -9.04 5.30 -5.61
CA ALA A 51 -8.86 4.91 -7.01
C ALA A 51 -10.20 4.65 -7.74
N HIS A 52 -10.30 3.54 -8.48
CA HIS A 52 -11.46 3.20 -9.30
C HIS A 52 -12.78 3.17 -8.50
N LEU A 53 -12.75 2.85 -7.20
CA LEU A 53 -13.94 2.87 -6.36
C LEU A 53 -14.57 4.26 -6.31
N TYR A 54 -13.74 5.30 -6.13
CA TYR A 54 -14.21 6.68 -6.14
C TYR A 54 -14.49 7.18 -7.56
N SER A 55 -13.57 6.99 -8.51
CA SER A 55 -13.71 7.56 -9.85
C SER A 55 -14.91 7.02 -10.63
N GLU A 56 -15.28 5.76 -10.41
CA GLU A 56 -16.44 5.13 -11.06
C GLU A 56 -17.76 5.38 -10.30
N ASN A 57 -17.69 5.77 -9.02
CA ASN A 57 -18.87 5.92 -8.16
C ASN A 57 -18.89 7.24 -7.36
N PRO A 58 -18.63 8.42 -7.96
CA PRO A 58 -18.53 9.67 -7.20
C PRO A 58 -19.85 10.03 -6.50
N ASP A 59 -20.99 9.76 -7.13
CA ASP A 59 -22.31 9.98 -6.55
C ASP A 59 -22.57 9.12 -5.30
N PHE A 60 -21.97 7.92 -5.22
CA PHE A 60 -22.10 7.05 -4.06
C PHE A 60 -21.39 7.66 -2.84
N PHE A 61 -20.14 8.10 -3.03
CA PHE A 61 -19.36 8.78 -2.01
C PHE A 61 -19.97 10.12 -1.59
N PHE A 62 -20.62 10.83 -2.51
CA PHE A 62 -21.33 12.07 -2.19
C PHE A 62 -22.59 11.86 -1.34
N ARG A 63 -23.33 10.77 -1.59
CA ARG A 63 -24.64 10.52 -0.95
C ARG A 63 -24.58 9.65 0.30
N THR A 64 -23.47 8.96 0.52
CA THR A 64 -23.32 7.99 1.61
C THR A 64 -22.37 8.54 2.66
N PRO A 65 -22.72 8.51 3.95
CA PRO A 65 -21.80 8.87 5.02
C PRO A 65 -20.48 8.10 4.92
N VAL A 66 -19.38 8.79 5.16
CA VAL A 66 -18.01 8.29 5.10
C VAL A 66 -17.35 8.46 6.48
N ILE A 67 -16.80 7.37 7.00
CA ILE A 67 -15.84 7.36 8.10
C ILE A 67 -14.46 7.17 7.49
N ASN A 68 -13.55 8.10 7.77
CA ASN A 68 -12.17 8.07 7.32
C ASN A 68 -11.25 7.76 8.51
N ILE A 69 -10.52 6.65 8.44
CA ILE A 69 -9.59 6.18 9.46
C ILE A 69 -8.18 6.21 8.89
N ASP A 70 -7.29 7.00 9.48
CA ASP A 70 -5.91 7.13 8.98
C ASP A 70 -4.93 7.55 10.07
N HIS A 71 -3.65 7.62 9.72
CA HIS A 71 -2.57 8.07 10.60
C HIS A 71 -1.54 8.97 9.92
N THR A 72 -1.76 9.32 8.65
CA THR A 72 -0.80 10.15 7.88
C THR A 72 -1.11 11.64 7.99
N PRO A 73 -0.09 12.52 7.99
CA PRO A 73 -0.30 13.97 7.96
C PRO A 73 -0.86 14.48 6.63
N GLU A 74 -0.78 13.69 5.56
CA GLU A 74 -1.35 14.01 4.25
C GLU A 74 -2.89 13.88 4.20
N ASN A 75 -3.53 13.32 5.23
CA ASN A 75 -4.96 13.09 5.22
C ASN A 75 -5.76 14.41 5.18
N GLU A 76 -6.71 14.51 4.24
CA GLU A 76 -7.53 15.70 4.00
C GLU A 76 -8.75 15.80 4.93
N HIS A 77 -8.97 14.81 5.79
CA HIS A 77 -10.14 14.72 6.67
C HIS A 77 -11.48 14.81 5.92
N TYR A 78 -11.58 14.13 4.77
CA TYR A 78 -12.71 14.23 3.83
C TYR A 78 -13.99 13.51 4.27
N GLY A 79 -13.93 12.68 5.31
CA GLY A 79 -15.11 11.97 5.83
C GLY A 79 -16.03 12.88 6.65
N GLN A 80 -17.29 12.48 6.82
CA GLN A 80 -18.18 13.11 7.80
C GLN A 80 -17.71 12.84 9.23
N ILE A 81 -17.01 11.71 9.45
CA ILE A 81 -16.29 11.39 10.68
C ILE A 81 -14.85 11.04 10.29
N ASN A 82 -13.88 11.62 10.98
CA ASN A 82 -12.46 11.40 10.73
C ASN A 82 -11.78 10.91 12.01
N ALA A 83 -11.40 9.64 12.05
CA ALA A 83 -10.58 9.04 13.10
C ALA A 83 -9.12 9.01 12.65
N VAL A 84 -8.42 10.14 12.79
CA VAL A 84 -7.04 10.30 12.33
C VAL A 84 -6.12 10.52 13.52
N ASP A 85 -5.16 9.62 13.74
CA ASP A 85 -4.14 9.75 14.78
C ASP A 85 -2.74 9.77 14.15
N MET A 86 -2.19 10.96 13.95
CA MET A 86 -0.85 11.16 13.37
C MET A 86 0.28 10.65 14.26
N THR A 87 0.00 10.35 15.54
CA THR A 87 1.00 9.78 16.46
C THR A 87 1.07 8.26 16.35
N ALA A 88 0.09 7.63 15.71
CA ALA A 88 0.05 6.20 15.48
C ALA A 88 1.05 5.77 14.40
N SER A 89 1.64 4.60 14.59
CA SER A 89 2.63 4.05 13.66
C SER A 89 2.00 3.44 12.39
N ALA A 90 0.71 3.06 12.48
CA ALA A 90 -0.06 2.43 11.41
C ALA A 90 -1.57 2.55 11.67
N CYS A 91 -2.40 2.45 10.63
CA CYS A 91 -3.87 2.41 10.77
C CYS A 91 -4.37 1.29 11.68
N GLY A 92 -3.66 0.15 11.76
CA GLY A 92 -4.03 -0.93 12.68
C GLY A 92 -4.04 -0.52 14.15
N GLU A 93 -3.19 0.44 14.53
CA GLU A 93 -3.17 1.03 15.89
C GLU A 93 -4.39 1.94 16.12
N VAL A 94 -4.76 2.73 15.11
CA VAL A 94 -5.95 3.60 15.15
C VAL A 94 -7.25 2.78 15.21
N CYS A 95 -7.36 1.73 14.39
CA CYS A 95 -8.50 0.82 14.40
C CYS A 95 -8.64 0.08 15.73
N HIS A 96 -7.52 -0.38 16.31
CA HIS A 96 -7.51 -1.02 17.64
C HIS A 96 -8.08 -0.07 18.70
N ASP A 97 -7.55 1.16 18.78
CA ASP A 97 -7.97 2.12 19.79
C ASP A 97 -9.44 2.53 19.61
N LEU A 98 -9.88 2.70 18.37
CA LEU A 98 -11.28 3.01 18.05
C LEU A 98 -12.21 1.89 18.52
N ILE A 99 -11.92 0.63 18.17
CA ILE A 99 -12.77 -0.50 18.54
C ILE A 99 -12.79 -0.70 20.06
N GLU A 100 -11.64 -0.65 20.73
CA GLU A 100 -11.57 -0.77 22.19
C GLU A 100 -12.30 0.40 22.91
N SER A 101 -12.39 1.58 22.29
CA SER A 101 -13.17 2.70 22.83
C SER A 101 -14.68 2.53 22.68
N ILE A 102 -15.13 1.83 21.63
CA ILE A 102 -16.55 1.60 21.33
C ILE A 102 -17.07 0.42 22.15
N GLU A 103 -16.41 -0.73 22.03
CA GLU A 103 -16.80 -1.97 22.69
C GLU A 103 -15.57 -2.85 22.95
N PRO A 104 -15.01 -2.81 24.18
CA PRO A 104 -13.89 -3.64 24.56
C PRO A 104 -14.21 -5.13 24.37
N GLY A 105 -13.29 -5.87 23.75
CA GLY A 105 -13.43 -7.32 23.57
C GLY A 105 -14.03 -7.78 22.24
N LEU A 106 -14.38 -6.87 21.31
CA LEU A 106 -14.74 -7.23 19.94
C LEU A 106 -13.55 -7.69 19.08
N ILE A 107 -12.32 -7.43 19.52
CA ILE A 107 -11.11 -7.85 18.80
C ILE A 107 -10.83 -9.32 19.11
N ASP A 108 -11.24 -10.19 18.20
CA ASP A 108 -10.91 -11.61 18.20
C ASP A 108 -9.53 -11.90 17.58
N GLU A 109 -9.18 -13.19 17.47
CA GLU A 109 -7.90 -13.64 16.92
C GLU A 109 -7.67 -13.15 15.47
N GLU A 110 -8.71 -13.18 14.65
CA GLU A 110 -8.62 -12.84 13.22
C GLU A 110 -8.41 -11.34 13.04
N VAL A 111 -9.21 -10.52 13.74
CA VAL A 111 -9.05 -9.06 13.75
C VAL A 111 -7.70 -8.67 14.35
N ALA A 112 -7.30 -9.32 15.45
CA ALA A 112 -6.01 -9.06 16.08
C ALA A 112 -4.84 -9.37 15.15
N THR A 113 -4.94 -10.48 14.40
CA THR A 113 -3.94 -10.87 13.39
C THR A 113 -3.90 -9.84 12.26
N ALA A 114 -5.03 -9.36 11.76
CA ALA A 114 -5.09 -8.35 10.71
C ALA A 114 -4.46 -7.02 11.14
N PHE A 115 -4.79 -6.51 12.33
CA PHE A 115 -4.21 -5.27 12.85
C PHE A 115 -2.70 -5.41 13.10
N LEU A 116 -2.26 -6.51 13.72
CA LEU A 116 -0.83 -6.75 13.94
C LEU A 116 -0.07 -6.89 12.62
N THR A 117 -0.68 -7.47 11.58
CA THR A 117 -0.11 -7.54 10.23
C THR A 117 0.13 -6.15 9.67
N GLY A 118 -0.87 -5.26 9.72
CA GLY A 118 -0.74 -3.88 9.26
C GLY A 118 0.36 -3.12 10.02
N MET A 119 0.43 -3.28 11.34
CA MET A 119 1.47 -2.68 12.16
C MET A 119 2.87 -3.19 11.80
N ILE A 120 3.06 -4.51 11.71
CA ILE A 120 4.35 -5.11 11.35
C ILE A 120 4.78 -4.67 9.96
N ALA A 121 3.89 -4.73 8.97
CA ALA A 121 4.19 -4.34 7.60
C ALA A 121 4.61 -2.86 7.51
N LYS A 122 3.81 -1.95 8.09
CA LYS A 122 4.05 -0.50 8.03
C LYS A 122 5.34 -0.09 8.75
N THR A 123 5.65 -0.74 9.88
CA THR A 123 6.84 -0.43 10.68
C THR A 123 8.08 -1.23 10.28
N LYS A 124 8.01 -2.01 9.20
CA LYS A 124 9.07 -2.94 8.78
C LYS A 124 9.52 -3.83 9.93
N SER A 125 8.58 -4.44 10.64
CA SER A 125 8.80 -5.22 11.86
C SER A 125 9.39 -4.37 13.00
N PHE A 126 8.77 -3.22 13.27
CA PHE A 126 9.12 -2.29 14.34
C PHE A 126 10.53 -1.68 14.23
N LYS A 127 11.04 -1.55 13.01
CA LYS A 127 12.36 -0.95 12.71
C LYS A 127 12.29 0.52 12.31
N THR A 128 11.10 1.06 12.07
CA THR A 128 10.93 2.47 11.71
C THR A 128 11.07 3.40 12.91
N HIS A 129 11.48 4.65 12.67
CA HIS A 129 11.73 5.65 13.71
C HIS A 129 10.47 6.15 14.43
N ASN A 130 9.29 5.92 13.86
CA ASN A 130 8.00 6.34 14.40
C ASN A 130 7.35 5.30 15.33
N VAL A 131 8.05 4.22 15.69
CA VAL A 131 7.58 3.24 16.67
C VAL A 131 7.64 3.85 18.07
N THR A 132 6.53 3.83 18.80
CA THR A 132 6.43 4.38 20.16
C THR A 132 6.20 3.27 21.21
N PRO A 133 6.33 3.57 22.52
CA PRO A 133 5.92 2.63 23.57
C PRO A 133 4.45 2.20 23.44
N LYS A 134 3.56 3.10 23.00
CA LYS A 134 2.14 2.81 22.72
C LYS A 134 2.02 1.77 21.61
N THR A 135 2.75 1.93 20.50
CA THR A 135 2.78 0.96 19.40
C THR A 135 3.13 -0.45 19.88
N LEU A 136 4.17 -0.59 20.69
CA LEU A 136 4.59 -1.89 21.21
C LEU A 136 3.59 -2.46 22.24
N GLN A 137 2.95 -1.60 23.03
CA GLN A 137 1.88 -2.00 23.94
C GLN A 137 0.66 -2.52 23.18
N THR A 138 0.24 -1.84 22.11
CA THR A 138 -0.86 -2.30 21.25
C THR A 138 -0.52 -3.63 20.59
N ALA A 139 0.70 -3.79 20.05
CA ALA A 139 1.15 -5.07 19.52
C ALA A 139 1.09 -6.18 20.58
N SER A 140 1.51 -5.90 21.81
CA SER A 140 1.42 -6.85 22.93
C SER A 140 -0.04 -7.24 23.25
N LYS A 141 -0.98 -6.28 23.23
CA LYS A 141 -2.41 -6.55 23.44
C LYS A 141 -2.98 -7.43 22.33
N LEU A 142 -2.65 -7.15 21.08
CA LEU A 142 -3.08 -7.96 19.92
C LEU A 142 -2.53 -9.39 20.01
N MET A 143 -1.27 -9.56 20.42
CA MET A 143 -0.70 -10.88 20.68
C MET A 143 -1.42 -11.61 21.83
N ALA A 144 -1.79 -10.90 22.90
CA ALA A 144 -2.57 -11.48 23.99
C ALA A 144 -4.00 -11.90 23.55
N ARG A 145 -4.53 -11.33 22.45
CA ARG A 145 -5.78 -11.73 21.80
C ARG A 145 -5.62 -12.87 20.77
N GLY A 146 -4.42 -13.44 20.65
CA GLY A 146 -4.16 -14.59 19.78
C GLY A 146 -3.54 -14.27 18.43
N ALA A 147 -3.16 -13.00 18.16
CA ALA A 147 -2.57 -12.63 16.88
C ALA A 147 -1.37 -13.52 16.50
N LYS A 148 -1.42 -14.12 15.30
CA LYS A 148 -0.43 -15.12 14.83
C LYS A 148 0.88 -14.49 14.36
N ARG A 149 1.62 -13.85 15.26
CA ARG A 149 2.86 -13.11 14.97
C ARG A 149 3.86 -13.92 14.11
N GLU A 150 4.04 -15.21 14.40
CA GLU A 150 4.98 -16.06 13.65
C GLU A 150 4.55 -16.27 12.20
N ASP A 151 3.26 -16.50 11.96
CA ASP A 151 2.70 -16.62 10.62
C ASP A 151 2.81 -15.29 9.86
N ILE A 152 2.53 -14.18 10.55
CA ILE A 152 2.66 -12.83 9.97
C ILE A 152 4.10 -12.60 9.49
N VAL A 153 5.08 -12.78 10.37
CA VAL A 153 6.50 -12.52 10.06
C VAL A 153 7.02 -13.48 8.99
N SER A 154 6.65 -14.76 9.04
CA SER A 154 7.08 -15.73 8.03
C SER A 154 6.50 -15.43 6.65
N ARG A 155 5.24 -15.01 6.56
CA ARG A 155 4.59 -14.64 5.29
C ARG A 155 5.01 -13.28 4.76
N LEU A 156 5.35 -12.32 5.63
CA LEU A 156 5.81 -11.00 5.21
C LEU A 156 7.30 -10.98 4.81
N TYR A 157 8.16 -11.77 5.48
CA TYR A 157 9.62 -11.63 5.32
C TYR A 157 10.35 -12.92 4.92
N ARG A 158 9.74 -14.09 5.02
CA ARG A 158 10.40 -15.39 4.71
C ARG A 158 9.84 -16.07 3.46
N THR A 159 9.42 -15.31 2.47
CA THR A 159 8.82 -15.82 1.21
C THR A 159 9.78 -15.84 0.03
N ARG A 160 11.02 -15.38 0.18
CA ARG A 160 11.92 -15.20 -0.97
C ARG A 160 12.38 -16.53 -1.55
N SER A 161 12.21 -16.64 -2.86
CA SER A 161 12.66 -17.80 -3.60
C SER A 161 14.19 -17.82 -3.69
N VAL A 162 14.79 -19.01 -3.82
CA VAL A 162 16.22 -19.15 -4.12
C VAL A 162 16.62 -18.37 -5.38
N PRO A 163 15.82 -18.35 -6.46
CA PRO A 163 16.03 -17.43 -7.59
C PRO A 163 16.17 -15.97 -7.21
N THR A 164 15.26 -15.43 -6.40
CA THR A 164 15.29 -14.04 -5.91
C THR A 164 16.60 -13.75 -5.17
N LEU A 165 17.03 -14.66 -4.29
CA LEU A 165 18.29 -14.53 -3.54
C LEU A 165 19.53 -14.54 -4.45
N ARG A 166 19.55 -15.41 -5.47
CA ARG A 166 20.65 -15.45 -6.45
C ARG A 166 20.69 -14.17 -7.30
N LEU A 167 19.54 -13.65 -7.69
CA LEU A 167 19.44 -12.40 -8.44
C LEU A 167 19.93 -11.21 -7.60
N TRP A 168 19.52 -11.15 -6.33
CA TRP A 168 20.00 -10.15 -5.38
C TRP A 168 21.52 -10.20 -5.18
N GLY A 169 22.11 -11.39 -5.03
CA GLY A 169 23.57 -11.54 -4.94
C GLY A 169 24.31 -11.00 -6.16
N ARG A 170 23.73 -11.13 -7.37
CA ARG A 170 24.27 -10.54 -8.61
C ARG A 170 24.12 -9.03 -8.64
N ALA A 171 23.00 -8.51 -8.16
CA ALA A 171 22.76 -7.07 -8.01
C ALA A 171 23.79 -6.44 -7.05
N LEU A 172 24.05 -7.06 -5.90
CA LEU A 172 25.05 -6.60 -4.94
C LEU A 172 26.47 -6.63 -5.52
N ALA A 173 26.84 -7.69 -6.24
CA ALA A 173 28.15 -7.81 -6.85
C ALA A 173 28.47 -6.69 -7.88
N ARG A 174 27.45 -6.00 -8.39
CA ARG A 174 27.59 -4.87 -9.34
C ARG A 174 27.10 -3.55 -8.76
N LEU A 175 26.87 -3.48 -7.46
CA LEU A 175 26.42 -2.26 -6.80
C LEU A 175 27.48 -1.17 -6.93
N LYS A 176 27.05 0.02 -7.32
CA LYS A 176 27.84 1.23 -7.42
C LYS A 176 27.22 2.30 -6.53
N ALA A 177 28.05 3.20 -6.03
CA ALA A 177 27.63 4.26 -5.13
C ALA A 177 28.27 5.60 -5.49
N ASP A 178 27.54 6.65 -5.19
CA ASP A 178 28.00 8.03 -5.16
C ASP A 178 27.60 8.62 -3.80
N GLU A 179 28.54 8.58 -2.86
CA GLU A 179 28.32 9.01 -1.48
C GLU A 179 27.97 10.50 -1.40
N GLY A 180 28.55 11.33 -2.28
CA GLY A 180 28.28 12.77 -2.34
C GLY A 180 26.85 13.07 -2.76
N ALA A 181 26.31 12.32 -3.71
CA ALA A 181 24.91 12.42 -4.14
C ALA A 181 23.94 11.57 -3.30
N LYS A 182 24.42 10.77 -2.34
CA LYS A 182 23.64 9.74 -1.63
C LYS A 182 22.86 8.83 -2.57
N LEU A 183 23.51 8.41 -3.65
CA LEU A 183 22.92 7.62 -4.74
C LEU A 183 23.59 6.26 -4.80
N VAL A 184 22.80 5.19 -4.89
CA VAL A 184 23.29 3.84 -5.19
C VAL A 184 22.56 3.29 -6.40
N TRP A 185 23.27 2.51 -7.21
CA TRP A 185 22.67 1.87 -8.37
C TRP A 185 23.32 0.55 -8.73
N THR A 186 22.56 -0.29 -9.41
CA THR A 186 23.04 -1.58 -9.93
C THR A 186 22.40 -1.88 -11.28
N LEU A 187 22.93 -2.91 -11.94
CA LEU A 187 22.51 -3.37 -13.25
C LEU A 187 22.38 -4.89 -13.30
N LEU A 188 21.29 -5.36 -13.91
CA LEU A 188 20.98 -6.77 -14.13
C LEU A 188 20.77 -7.04 -15.62
N SER A 189 21.69 -7.79 -16.22
CA SER A 189 21.58 -8.22 -17.62
C SER A 189 20.56 -9.35 -17.77
N ARG A 190 20.12 -9.63 -19.01
CA ARG A 190 19.27 -10.79 -19.28
C ARG A 190 19.91 -12.12 -18.82
N GLN A 191 21.23 -12.22 -18.92
CA GLN A 191 21.98 -13.40 -18.50
C GLN A 191 21.93 -13.60 -16.97
N ASP A 192 21.80 -12.54 -16.19
CA ASP A 192 21.68 -12.64 -14.74
C ASP A 192 20.36 -13.27 -14.31
N PHE A 193 19.26 -12.92 -14.96
CA PHE A 193 17.96 -13.58 -14.75
C PHE A 193 18.04 -15.07 -15.10
N MET A 194 18.62 -15.40 -16.27
CA MET A 194 18.77 -16.80 -16.69
C MET A 194 19.60 -17.62 -15.70
N HIS A 195 20.74 -17.09 -15.24
CA HIS A 195 21.59 -17.78 -14.29
C HIS A 195 20.99 -17.87 -12.88
N ALA A 196 20.20 -16.87 -12.47
CA ALA A 196 19.48 -16.92 -11.20
C ALA A 196 18.29 -17.88 -11.24
N GLY A 197 17.71 -18.10 -12.43
CA GLY A 197 16.40 -18.75 -12.59
C GLY A 197 15.25 -17.83 -12.17
N ALA A 198 15.46 -16.51 -12.22
CA ALA A 198 14.54 -15.48 -11.73
C ALA A 198 13.80 -14.78 -12.87
N GLN A 199 12.75 -14.04 -12.54
CA GLN A 199 11.90 -13.30 -13.45
C GLN A 199 11.79 -11.83 -13.03
N GLU A 200 11.22 -10.99 -13.90
CA GLU A 200 11.01 -9.57 -13.58
C GLU A 200 10.08 -9.37 -12.36
N ALA A 201 9.21 -10.34 -12.06
CA ALA A 201 8.37 -10.36 -10.87
C ALA A 201 9.16 -10.43 -9.56
N ASP A 202 10.44 -10.85 -9.60
CA ASP A 202 11.33 -10.88 -8.43
C ASP A 202 11.99 -9.52 -8.13
N LEU A 203 11.92 -8.56 -9.06
CA LEU A 203 12.61 -7.27 -8.92
C LEU A 203 12.15 -6.41 -7.73
N PRO A 204 10.86 -6.36 -7.34
CA PRO A 204 10.43 -5.64 -6.14
C PRO A 204 11.18 -6.08 -4.88
N ASP A 205 11.39 -7.39 -4.70
CA ASP A 205 12.14 -7.91 -3.55
C ASP A 205 13.62 -7.51 -3.61
N VAL A 206 14.21 -7.51 -4.81
CA VAL A 206 15.62 -7.14 -5.00
C VAL A 206 15.85 -5.67 -4.66
N ILE A 207 14.99 -4.76 -5.12
CA ILE A 207 15.14 -3.32 -4.83
C ILE A 207 14.89 -3.01 -3.35
N ASP A 208 13.92 -3.69 -2.73
CA ASP A 208 13.66 -3.53 -1.28
C ASP A 208 14.87 -3.93 -0.44
N GLU A 209 15.58 -5.00 -0.82
CA GLU A 209 16.81 -5.41 -0.15
C GLU A 209 17.98 -4.46 -0.40
N LEU A 210 18.09 -3.87 -1.60
CA LEU A 210 19.09 -2.85 -1.87
C LEU A 210 18.88 -1.60 -1.01
N ILE A 211 17.62 -1.16 -0.86
CA ILE A 211 17.25 -0.05 0.03
C ILE A 211 17.58 -0.42 1.48
N ALA A 212 17.17 -1.60 1.95
CA ALA A 212 17.42 -2.05 3.31
C ALA A 212 18.92 -2.19 3.64
N SER A 213 19.74 -2.52 2.64
CA SER A 213 21.19 -2.71 2.78
C SER A 213 22.00 -1.43 2.57
N SER A 214 21.37 -0.31 2.18
CA SER A 214 22.04 0.95 1.84
C SER A 214 21.46 2.13 2.65
N PRO A 215 21.62 2.17 3.99
CA PRO A 215 20.93 3.14 4.84
C PRO A 215 21.32 4.61 4.58
N ASP A 216 22.51 4.87 4.05
CA ASP A 216 22.96 6.24 3.72
C ASP A 216 22.46 6.72 2.35
N ALA A 217 21.92 5.82 1.53
CA ALA A 217 21.41 6.15 0.21
C ALA A 217 20.00 6.77 0.31
N ARG A 218 19.82 7.91 -0.36
CA ARG A 218 18.51 8.57 -0.49
C ARG A 218 17.83 8.27 -1.82
N VAL A 219 18.59 7.78 -2.81
CA VAL A 219 18.07 7.34 -4.10
C VAL A 219 18.70 6.00 -4.47
N VAL A 220 17.87 5.05 -4.88
CA VAL A 220 18.27 3.71 -5.33
C VAL A 220 17.78 3.51 -6.76
N VAL A 221 18.68 3.12 -7.67
CA VAL A 221 18.36 2.82 -9.07
C VAL A 221 18.69 1.37 -9.39
N LEU A 222 17.70 0.59 -9.84
CA LEU A 222 17.91 -0.74 -10.39
C LEU A 222 17.66 -0.70 -11.89
N LEU A 223 18.71 -0.87 -12.68
CA LEU A 223 18.64 -1.03 -14.14
C LEU A 223 18.56 -2.51 -14.50
N TYR A 224 17.72 -2.87 -15.46
CA TYR A 224 17.62 -4.24 -15.93
C TYR A 224 17.25 -4.35 -17.41
N GLU A 225 17.63 -5.46 -18.03
CA GLU A 225 17.20 -5.81 -19.38
C GLU A 225 15.97 -6.73 -19.31
N ASN A 226 14.86 -6.27 -19.88
CA ASN A 226 13.60 -7.01 -19.85
C ASN A 226 13.58 -8.16 -20.88
N THR A 227 12.50 -8.95 -20.89
CA THR A 227 12.30 -10.06 -21.85
C THR A 227 12.34 -9.65 -23.32
N GLU A 228 12.05 -8.39 -23.65
CA GLU A 228 12.02 -7.84 -25.01
C GLU A 228 13.37 -7.23 -25.45
N GLY A 229 14.39 -7.25 -24.58
CA GLY A 229 15.69 -6.62 -24.84
C GLY A 229 15.70 -5.11 -24.62
N ASN A 230 14.66 -4.56 -23.99
CA ASN A 230 14.59 -3.16 -23.60
C ASN A 230 15.28 -2.95 -22.25
N ILE A 231 15.86 -1.76 -22.05
CA ILE A 231 16.47 -1.41 -20.77
C ILE A 231 15.43 -0.68 -19.94
N CYS A 232 15.08 -1.27 -18.81
CA CYS A 232 14.15 -0.71 -17.85
C CYS A 232 14.87 -0.30 -16.57
N ALA A 233 14.27 0.62 -15.83
CA ALA A 233 14.75 1.05 -14.54
C ALA A 233 13.61 1.15 -13.53
N ILE A 234 13.91 0.75 -12.29
CA ILE A 234 13.10 1.06 -11.11
C ILE A 234 13.92 2.04 -10.29
N ILE A 235 13.38 3.23 -10.04
CA ILE A 235 14.04 4.25 -9.21
C ILE A 235 13.17 4.53 -8.00
N ARG A 236 13.76 4.39 -6.80
CA ARG A 236 13.14 4.70 -5.51
C ARG A 236 13.90 5.83 -4.83
N ALA A 237 13.17 6.74 -4.18
CA ALA A 237 13.76 7.83 -3.41
C ALA A 237 13.08 7.99 -2.04
N GLU A 238 13.86 8.40 -1.05
CA GLU A 238 13.34 8.80 0.25
C GLU A 238 12.83 10.25 0.20
N ARG A 239 11.66 10.51 0.79
CA ARG A 239 11.11 11.85 0.96
C ARG A 239 12.13 12.78 1.64
N PRO A 240 12.14 14.10 1.34
CA PRO A 240 11.27 14.82 0.41
C PRO A 240 11.70 14.76 -1.07
N ILE A 241 12.60 13.87 -1.48
CA ILE A 241 13.03 13.79 -2.89
C ILE A 241 11.86 13.32 -3.76
N ASP A 242 11.60 14.03 -4.85
CA ASP A 242 10.58 13.70 -5.83
C ASP A 242 11.21 13.00 -7.05
N VAL A 243 11.01 11.69 -7.16
CA VAL A 243 11.63 10.90 -8.20
C VAL A 243 11.03 11.16 -9.59
N ILE A 244 9.79 11.67 -9.67
CA ILE A 244 9.19 12.11 -10.93
C ILE A 244 9.97 13.31 -11.46
N ASP A 245 10.34 14.26 -10.58
CA ASP A 245 11.18 15.39 -10.98
C ASP A 245 12.57 14.93 -11.42
N LEU A 246 13.20 14.00 -10.67
CA LEU A 246 14.51 13.45 -11.03
C LEU A 246 14.51 12.83 -12.43
N CYS A 247 13.40 12.20 -12.82
CA CYS A 247 13.23 11.51 -14.10
C CYS A 247 12.52 12.35 -15.16
N LYS A 248 12.37 13.67 -14.97
CA LYS A 248 11.81 14.54 -16.02
C LYS A 248 12.58 14.40 -17.34
N GLY A 249 11.83 14.27 -18.44
CA GLY A 249 12.38 14.00 -19.77
C GLY A 249 12.50 12.51 -20.09
N TRP A 250 12.35 11.64 -19.10
CA TRP A 250 12.12 10.21 -19.30
C TRP A 250 10.61 9.94 -19.27
N ASN A 251 10.15 9.01 -20.10
CA ASN A 251 8.76 8.56 -20.10
C ASN A 251 8.50 7.63 -18.91
N ALA A 252 8.66 8.16 -17.70
CA ALA A 252 8.58 7.44 -16.45
C ALA A 252 7.16 7.51 -15.86
N ALA A 253 6.70 6.42 -15.27
CA ALA A 253 5.39 6.31 -14.63
C ALA A 253 5.55 5.85 -13.18
N GLY A 254 4.74 6.38 -12.27
CA GLY A 254 4.76 5.99 -10.86
C GLY A 254 4.33 7.12 -9.92
N THR A 255 4.80 7.05 -8.68
CA THR A 255 4.56 8.02 -7.61
C THR A 255 5.79 8.89 -7.36
N ARG A 256 5.71 9.80 -6.38
CA ARG A 256 6.84 10.68 -6.01
C ARG A 256 8.00 9.91 -5.37
N GLU A 257 7.74 8.71 -4.86
CA GLU A 257 8.70 7.83 -4.17
C GLU A 257 9.23 6.71 -5.07
N GLU A 258 8.48 6.27 -6.08
CA GLU A 258 8.98 5.35 -7.12
C GLU A 258 8.48 5.69 -8.50
N VAL A 259 9.37 5.60 -9.46
CA VAL A 259 9.02 5.53 -10.87
C VAL A 259 9.64 4.32 -11.54
N ARG A 260 8.98 3.89 -12.61
CA ARG A 260 9.47 2.89 -13.56
C ARG A 260 9.52 3.50 -14.94
N LEU A 261 10.55 3.13 -15.70
CA LEU A 261 10.72 3.56 -17.09
C LEU A 261 11.36 2.43 -17.90
N CYS A 262 11.11 2.42 -19.21
CA CYS A 262 11.75 1.52 -20.17
C CYS A 262 12.19 2.30 -21.40
N ILE A 263 13.39 1.99 -21.88
CA ILE A 263 14.06 2.68 -22.98
C ILE A 263 14.33 1.66 -24.08
N LEU A 264 13.82 1.98 -25.26
CA LEU A 264 13.98 1.17 -26.47
C LEU A 264 15.30 1.51 -27.17
N LYS A 265 15.89 0.51 -27.84
CA LYS A 265 17.01 0.70 -28.79
C LYS A 265 18.28 1.35 -28.20
N LYS A 266 18.53 1.19 -26.90
CA LYS A 266 19.80 1.56 -26.25
C LYS A 266 20.36 0.38 -25.47
N ASN A 267 21.68 0.33 -25.32
CA ASN A 267 22.29 -0.68 -24.44
C ASN A 267 22.32 -0.20 -22.98
N ILE A 268 22.48 -1.15 -22.05
CA ILE A 268 22.40 -0.87 -20.61
C ILE A 268 23.44 0.14 -20.12
N VAL A 269 24.63 0.16 -20.73
CA VAL A 269 25.74 1.06 -20.32
C VAL A 269 25.44 2.50 -20.73
N GLN A 270 24.86 2.70 -21.92
CA GLN A 270 24.41 4.02 -22.39
C GLN A 270 23.32 4.57 -21.48
N VAL A 271 22.31 3.75 -21.17
CA VAL A 271 21.22 4.14 -20.28
C VAL A 271 21.74 4.42 -18.87
N GLU A 272 22.61 3.56 -18.34
CA GLU A 272 23.26 3.78 -17.04
C GLU A 272 23.92 5.16 -16.99
N THR A 273 24.75 5.47 -17.99
CA THR A 273 25.50 6.73 -18.02
C THR A 273 24.58 7.94 -18.08
N GLU A 274 23.59 7.93 -18.99
CA GLU A 274 22.67 9.05 -19.18
C GLU A 274 21.77 9.27 -17.96
N LEU A 275 21.15 8.20 -17.46
CA LEU A 275 20.18 8.27 -16.37
C LEU A 275 20.86 8.65 -15.05
N VAL A 276 21.98 7.99 -14.70
CA VAL A 276 22.72 8.27 -13.47
C VAL A 276 23.29 9.69 -13.51
N SER A 277 23.81 10.14 -14.66
CA SER A 277 24.33 11.51 -14.79
C SER A 277 23.22 12.55 -14.61
N GLN A 278 22.02 12.32 -15.13
CA GLN A 278 20.88 13.22 -14.92
C GLN A 278 20.47 13.27 -13.45
N ILE A 279 20.28 12.10 -12.83
CA ILE A 279 19.86 11.99 -11.42
C ILE A 279 20.89 12.69 -10.53
N ARG A 280 22.19 12.41 -10.72
CA ARG A 280 23.28 13.06 -10.00
C ARG A 280 23.19 14.57 -10.09
N LYS A 281 23.05 15.13 -11.30
CA LYS A 281 22.99 16.58 -11.52
C LYS A 281 21.82 17.22 -10.77
N ARG A 282 20.65 16.59 -10.79
CA ARG A 282 19.44 17.10 -10.11
C ARG A 282 19.51 16.98 -8.60
N LEU A 283 20.23 15.99 -8.06
CA LEU A 283 20.43 15.85 -6.61
C LEU A 283 21.41 16.88 -6.03
N THR A 284 22.33 17.40 -6.87
CA THR A 284 23.33 18.40 -6.46
C THR A 284 22.94 19.85 -6.75
N THR A 285 21.77 20.08 -7.36
CA THR A 285 21.22 21.42 -7.65
C THR A 285 20.21 21.81 -6.58
#